data_AF-A0A1H4Y6K2-F1
#
_entry.id   AF-A0A1H4Y6K2-F1
#
_cell.length_a   1.000
_cell.length_b   1.000
_cell.length_c   1.000
_cell.angle_alpha   90.00
_cell.angle_beta   90.00
_cell.angle_gamma   90.00
#
_symmetry.space_group_name_H-M   'P 1'
#
loop_
_entity.id
_entity.type
_entity.pdbx_description
1 polymer ?
#
loop_
_entity_poly.entity_id
_entity_poly.type
_entity_poly.pdbx_seq_one_letter_code
_entity_poly.pdbx_strand_id
1 'polypeptide(L)'
;MIFLDEPTTGLDPEARVEVWDAVKGLAARGTTVLLTTQYLDEAEQLADRITILHEGRIILRRRQQSHGKRDPMTTDTTILLGRSLRHITRSLDTIITTVITPVAMMLMFVYVFGGAIDTGSGSYIDYMLPGILLITIASGIAYTALRLFTDLKSGIFERFHSMPITRSAVLWAHVLTSLVANLISLVIVVGVALVMGFRSGAGPLAWLAITGILLLFTLALTWVALIAGLTAKTAEGGGAFSYPLIFLPFLSSAFVPTATMPGPVRWFAEHQPVTSIVNTIRALFTQAPVGTDIWIALAWCAGILVVAYVFATAAYRRKVS
;
A
#
# COMPACT_ATOMS: atom_id res chain seq x y z
N MET A 1 -2.89 -3.55 51.08
CA MET A 1 -3.30 -4.36 49.92
C MET A 1 -4.71 -3.94 49.55
N ILE A 2 -4.98 -3.65 48.28
CA ILE A 2 -6.28 -3.19 47.78
C ILE A 2 -6.81 -4.22 46.78
N PHE A 3 -8.12 -4.46 46.82
CA PHE A 3 -8.83 -5.30 45.86
C PHE A 3 -9.79 -4.42 45.06
N LEU A 4 -9.72 -4.52 43.73
CA LEU A 4 -10.60 -3.79 42.81
C LEU A 4 -11.31 -4.80 41.92
N ASP A 5 -12.63 -4.83 41.96
CA ASP A 5 -13.41 -5.70 41.09
C ASP A 5 -13.92 -4.87 39.91
N GLU A 6 -13.40 -5.16 38.72
CA GLU A 6 -13.75 -4.47 37.47
C GLU A 6 -13.81 -2.92 37.56
N PRO A 7 -12.73 -2.24 37.99
CA PRO A 7 -12.77 -0.83 38.38
C PRO A 7 -13.11 0.17 37.26
N THR A 8 -13.06 -0.27 36.00
CA THR A 8 -13.32 0.56 34.82
C THR A 8 -14.57 0.17 34.03
N THR A 9 -15.31 -0.84 34.48
CA THR A 9 -16.54 -1.27 33.78
C THR A 9 -17.56 -0.13 33.78
N GLY A 10 -18.06 0.21 32.59
CA GLY A 10 -19.06 1.26 32.38
C GLY A 10 -18.53 2.69 32.29
N LEU A 11 -17.20 2.89 32.36
CA LEU A 11 -16.57 4.20 32.21
C LEU A 11 -16.27 4.53 30.73
N ASP A 12 -16.39 5.81 30.37
CA ASP A 12 -15.93 6.31 29.09
C ASP A 12 -14.39 6.24 28.98
N PRO A 13 -13.80 6.33 27.76
CA PRO A 13 -12.36 6.18 27.58
C PRO A 13 -11.49 7.15 28.39
N GLU A 14 -11.95 8.37 28.66
CA GLU A 14 -11.15 9.39 29.36
C GLU A 14 -11.14 9.10 30.87
N ALA A 15 -12.31 8.80 31.44
CA ALA A 15 -12.43 8.41 32.86
C ALA A 15 -11.65 7.13 33.21
N ARG A 16 -11.49 6.19 32.26
CA ARG A 16 -10.68 4.98 32.46
C ARG A 16 -9.20 5.28 32.67
N VAL A 17 -8.66 6.25 31.93
CA VAL A 17 -7.26 6.67 32.07
C VAL A 17 -7.01 7.27 33.44
N GLU A 18 -7.94 8.07 33.96
CA GLU A 18 -7.84 8.64 35.31
C GLU A 18 -7.80 7.56 36.40
N VAL A 19 -8.66 6.53 36.30
CA VAL A 19 -8.65 5.39 37.22
C VAL A 19 -7.32 4.64 37.14
N TRP A 20 -6.79 4.42 35.93
CA TRP A 20 -5.51 3.76 35.74
C TRP A 20 -4.35 4.51 36.39
N ASP A 21 -4.31 5.83 36.23
CA ASP A 21 -3.27 6.66 36.82
C ASP A 21 -3.36 6.69 38.35
N ALA A 22 -4.58 6.68 38.92
CA ALA A 22 -4.79 6.54 40.34
C ALA A 22 -4.27 5.19 40.88
N VAL A 23 -4.57 4.08 40.18
CA VAL A 23 -4.10 2.74 40.54
C VAL A 23 -2.57 2.65 40.45
N LYS A 24 -1.95 3.17 39.38
CA LYS A 24 -0.49 3.23 39.24
C LYS A 24 0.14 4.07 40.35
N GLY A 25 -0.48 5.21 40.71
CA GLY A 25 -0.03 6.05 41.80
C GLY A 25 -0.05 5.32 43.16
N LEU A 26 -1.08 4.51 43.42
CA LEU A 26 -1.16 3.67 44.63
C LEU A 26 -0.09 2.58 44.64
N ALA A 27 0.11 1.90 43.51
CA ALA A 27 1.12 0.86 43.36
C ALA A 27 2.55 1.42 43.52
N ALA A 28 2.84 2.58 42.93
CA ALA A 28 4.13 3.25 43.04
C ALA A 28 4.48 3.65 44.48
N ARG A 29 3.48 3.89 45.33
CA ARG A 29 3.64 4.12 46.77
C ARG A 29 3.85 2.83 47.59
N GLY A 30 4.01 1.68 46.94
CA GLY A 30 4.23 0.38 47.58
C GLY A 30 2.95 -0.38 47.96
N THR A 31 1.78 0.07 47.49
CA THR A 31 0.52 -0.63 47.76
C THR A 31 0.37 -1.83 46.84
N THR A 32 0.26 -3.04 47.39
CA THR A 32 -0.13 -4.21 46.57
C THR A 32 -1.59 -4.07 46.13
N VAL A 33 -1.83 -4.07 44.81
CA VAL A 33 -3.17 -4.04 44.21
C VAL A 33 -3.46 -5.37 43.55
N LEU A 34 -4.60 -5.98 43.87
CA LEU A 34 -5.17 -7.08 43.11
C LEU A 34 -6.42 -6.56 42.42
N LEU A 35 -6.50 -6.70 41.10
CA LEU A 35 -7.68 -6.30 40.34
C LEU A 35 -8.15 -7.41 39.42
N THR A 36 -9.46 -7.45 39.18
CA THR A 36 -10.09 -8.25 38.12
C THR A 36 -10.47 -7.30 36.99
N THR A 37 -10.37 -7.78 35.76
CA THR A 37 -10.84 -7.03 34.60
C THR A 37 -11.17 -7.99 33.47
N GLN A 38 -12.19 -7.63 32.70
CA GLN A 38 -12.53 -8.25 31.42
C GLN A 38 -11.76 -7.63 30.24
N TYR A 39 -11.03 -6.53 30.48
CA TYR A 39 -10.29 -5.76 29.49
C TYR A 39 -8.80 -6.13 29.54
N LEU A 40 -8.29 -6.75 28.46
CA LEU A 40 -6.90 -7.21 28.40
C LEU A 40 -5.89 -6.04 28.43
N ASP A 41 -6.25 -4.91 27.83
CA ASP A 41 -5.48 -3.67 27.80
C ASP A 41 -5.31 -3.06 29.21
N GLU A 42 -6.35 -3.12 30.04
CA GLU A 42 -6.26 -2.71 31.45
C GLU A 42 -5.29 -3.60 32.22
N ALA A 43 -5.40 -4.92 32.06
CA ALA A 43 -4.48 -5.86 32.69
C ALA A 43 -3.03 -5.64 32.25
N GLU A 44 -2.80 -5.35 30.96
CA GLU A 44 -1.47 -5.09 30.42
C GLU A 44 -0.87 -3.75 30.87
N GLN A 45 -1.71 -2.73 31.11
CA GLN A 45 -1.26 -1.42 31.59
C GLN A 45 -0.96 -1.38 33.09
N LEU A 46 -1.72 -2.11 33.90
CA LEU A 46 -1.69 -1.99 35.36
C LEU A 46 -0.90 -3.09 36.06
N ALA A 47 -0.79 -4.28 35.47
CA ALA A 47 -0.36 -5.46 36.22
C ALA A 47 1.11 -5.85 35.96
N ASP A 48 1.88 -5.97 37.05
CA ASP A 48 3.17 -6.68 37.04
C ASP A 48 2.99 -8.19 36.78
N ARG A 49 1.80 -8.73 37.10
CA ARG A 49 1.46 -10.15 37.01
C ARG A 49 0.03 -10.32 36.53
N ILE A 50 -0.14 -11.00 35.40
CA ILE A 50 -1.45 -11.31 34.81
C ILE A 50 -1.75 -12.79 35.04
N THR A 51 -2.96 -13.08 35.51
CA THR A 51 -3.47 -14.45 35.66
C THR A 51 -4.79 -14.56 34.92
N ILE A 52 -4.91 -15.51 34.00
CA ILE A 52 -6.15 -15.76 33.25
C ILE A 52 -6.86 -16.96 33.88
N LEU A 53 -8.14 -16.75 34.22
CA LEU A 53 -9.01 -17.75 34.79
C LEU A 53 -10.05 -18.20 33.74
N HIS A 54 -10.27 -19.50 33.62
CA HIS A 54 -11.32 -20.09 32.78
C HIS A 54 -11.92 -21.29 33.49
N GLU A 55 -13.24 -21.32 33.66
CA GLU A 55 -13.97 -22.36 34.39
C GLU A 55 -13.40 -22.67 35.80
N GLY A 56 -13.04 -21.62 36.54
CA GLY A 56 -12.46 -21.74 37.87
C GLY A 56 -11.01 -22.27 37.91
N ARG A 57 -10.38 -22.50 36.74
CA ARG A 57 -8.99 -22.95 36.63
C ARG A 57 -8.10 -21.83 36.09
N ILE A 58 -6.90 -21.72 36.62
CA ILE A 58 -5.87 -20.82 36.09
C ILE A 58 -5.29 -21.47 34.82
N ILE A 59 -5.53 -20.85 33.66
CA ILE A 59 -5.01 -21.35 32.38
C ILE A 59 -3.68 -20.70 32.00
N LEU A 60 -3.39 -19.51 32.52
CA LEU A 60 -2.16 -18.79 32.24
C LEU A 60 -1.77 -17.92 33.43
N ARG A 61 -0.48 -17.93 33.78
CA ARG A 61 0.11 -16.98 34.73
C ARG A 61 1.37 -16.40 34.13
N ARG A 62 1.37 -15.09 33.85
CA ARG A 62 2.48 -14.37 33.24
C ARG A 62 2.96 -13.27 34.16
N ARG A 63 4.27 -13.16 34.37
CA ARG A 63 4.91 -12.03 35.04
C ARG A 63 5.39 -11.08 33.93
N GLN A 64 4.91 -9.85 33.90
CA GLN A 64 5.50 -8.86 33.00
C GLN A 64 6.94 -8.59 33.46
N GLN A 65 7.91 -8.75 32.57
CA GLN A 65 9.26 -8.28 32.81
C GLN A 65 9.24 -6.76 32.66
N SER A 66 9.64 -6.06 33.73
CA SER A 66 9.78 -4.60 33.78
C SER A 66 10.47 -4.08 32.53
N HIS A 67 9.69 -3.56 31.58
CA HIS A 67 10.22 -2.75 30.49
C HIS A 67 10.52 -1.38 31.06
N GLY A 68 11.76 -1.20 31.53
CA GLY A 68 12.30 0.12 31.77
C GLY A 68 12.14 0.95 30.49
N LYS A 69 11.34 2.02 30.57
CA LYS A 69 11.30 3.20 29.71
C LYS A 69 12.00 3.00 28.36
N ARG A 70 11.35 2.25 27.44
CA ARG A 70 11.80 2.08 26.06
C ARG A 70 10.68 2.54 25.13
N ASP A 71 11.07 3.38 24.19
CA ASP A 71 10.21 4.17 23.32
C ASP A 71 9.19 3.28 22.56
N PRO A 72 7.86 3.43 22.75
CA PRO A 72 6.85 2.49 22.24
C PRO A 72 6.73 2.47 20.71
N MET A 73 7.32 3.43 20.01
CA MET A 73 6.89 3.74 18.64
C MET A 73 7.71 3.04 17.54
N THR A 74 8.85 2.42 17.83
CA THR A 74 9.74 1.85 16.78
C THR A 74 9.79 0.33 16.77
N THR A 75 9.52 -0.32 17.92
CA THR A 75 9.61 -1.78 18.05
C THR A 75 8.29 -2.48 17.73
N ASP A 76 7.14 -1.87 18.06
CA ASP A 76 5.83 -2.43 17.70
C ASP A 76 5.53 -2.29 16.19
N THR A 77 6.02 -1.22 15.56
CA THR A 77 5.88 -1.02 14.11
C THR A 77 6.62 -2.10 13.33
N THR A 78 7.82 -2.51 13.75
CA THR A 78 8.65 -3.51 13.06
C THR A 78 8.11 -4.95 13.24
N ILE A 79 7.52 -5.28 14.39
CA ILE A 79 6.91 -6.59 14.63
C ILE A 79 5.54 -6.72 13.91
N LEU A 80 4.74 -5.66 13.87
CA LEU A 80 3.49 -5.60 13.09
C LEU A 80 3.77 -5.62 11.57
N LEU A 81 4.76 -4.86 11.11
CA LEU A 81 5.28 -4.91 9.74
C LEU A 81 5.68 -6.34 9.34
N GLY A 82 6.43 -7.03 10.20
CA GLY A 82 6.90 -8.39 9.94
C GLY A 82 5.78 -9.43 9.80
N ARG A 83 4.65 -9.26 10.50
CA ARG A 83 3.47 -10.13 10.37
C ARG A 83 2.64 -9.80 9.12
N SER A 84 2.46 -8.52 8.78
CA SER A 84 1.82 -8.12 7.52
C SER A 84 2.62 -8.60 6.31
N LEU A 85 3.96 -8.47 6.34
CA LEU A 85 4.83 -8.96 5.25
C LEU A 85 4.74 -10.47 5.02
N ARG A 86 4.56 -11.26 6.09
CA ARG A 86 4.47 -12.73 6.00
C ARG A 86 3.14 -13.22 5.41
N HIS A 87 2.11 -12.36 5.36
CA HIS A 87 0.83 -12.65 4.70
C HIS A 87 0.82 -12.27 3.21
N ILE A 88 1.61 -11.27 2.78
CA ILE A 88 1.72 -10.83 1.38
C ILE A 88 2.32 -11.91 0.49
N THR A 89 3.34 -12.63 0.99
CA THR A 89 4.00 -13.71 0.25
C THR A 89 3.10 -14.92 -0.04
N ARG A 90 1.90 -14.98 0.55
CA ARG A 90 0.92 -16.05 0.34
C ARG A 90 -0.20 -15.71 -0.64
N SER A 91 -0.34 -14.46 -1.10
CA SER A 91 -1.26 -14.13 -2.20
C SER A 91 -0.55 -14.17 -3.55
N LEU A 92 0.03 -15.32 -3.89
CA LEU A 92 0.63 -15.58 -5.21
C LEU A 92 -0.37 -15.30 -6.34
N ASP A 93 -1.65 -15.57 -6.08
CA ASP A 93 -2.75 -15.35 -7.01
C ASP A 93 -2.83 -13.89 -7.51
N THR A 94 -2.67 -12.90 -6.61
CA THR A 94 -2.66 -11.49 -6.99
C THR A 94 -1.48 -11.15 -7.88
N ILE A 95 -0.28 -11.66 -7.57
CA ILE A 95 0.93 -11.38 -8.36
C ILE A 95 0.79 -12.02 -9.75
N ILE A 96 0.37 -13.28 -9.80
CA ILE A 96 0.16 -14.04 -11.04
C ILE A 96 -0.83 -13.30 -11.95
N THR A 97 -2.01 -12.97 -11.44
CA THR A 97 -3.05 -12.27 -12.23
C THR A 97 -2.65 -10.86 -12.65
N THR A 98 -1.89 -10.14 -11.83
CA THR A 98 -1.39 -8.79 -12.15
C THR A 98 -0.35 -8.81 -13.26
N VAL A 99 0.44 -9.89 -13.38
CA VAL A 99 1.50 -10.02 -14.38
C VAL A 99 1.00 -10.63 -15.69
N ILE A 100 0.03 -11.55 -15.63
CA ILE A 100 -0.46 -12.27 -16.82
C ILE A 100 -0.93 -11.31 -17.91
N THR A 101 -1.81 -10.37 -17.60
CA THR A 101 -2.39 -9.49 -18.63
C THR A 101 -1.35 -8.56 -19.25
N PRO A 102 -0.50 -7.83 -18.50
CA PRO A 102 0.60 -7.05 -19.08
C PRO A 102 1.57 -7.89 -19.91
N VAL A 103 1.92 -9.10 -19.47
CA VAL A 103 2.82 -10.00 -20.22
C VAL A 103 2.16 -10.49 -21.50
N ALA A 104 0.90 -10.92 -21.45
CA ALA A 104 0.14 -11.34 -22.63
C ALA A 104 0.04 -10.21 -23.64
N MET A 105 -0.22 -8.99 -23.16
CA MET A 105 -0.25 -7.80 -23.99
C MET A 105 1.13 -7.51 -24.60
N MET A 106 2.21 -7.58 -23.82
CA MET A 106 3.58 -7.43 -24.32
C MET A 106 3.92 -8.46 -25.40
N LEU A 107 3.58 -9.74 -25.20
CA LEU A 107 3.75 -10.81 -26.20
C LEU A 107 2.97 -10.51 -27.48
N MET A 108 1.71 -10.10 -27.34
CA MET A 108 0.86 -9.74 -28.47
C MET A 108 1.44 -8.55 -29.24
N PHE A 109 1.80 -7.46 -28.58
CA PHE A 109 2.34 -6.28 -29.27
C PHE A 109 3.70 -6.55 -29.91
N VAL A 110 4.60 -7.29 -29.25
CA VAL A 110 5.94 -7.57 -29.81
C VAL A 110 5.85 -8.54 -30.99
N TYR A 111 5.16 -9.68 -30.84
CA TYR A 111 5.21 -10.76 -31.83
C TYR A 111 4.08 -10.71 -32.87
N VAL A 112 2.92 -10.14 -32.55
CA VAL A 112 1.80 -10.05 -33.49
C VAL A 112 1.80 -8.71 -34.21
N PHE A 113 1.99 -7.60 -33.49
CA PHE A 113 1.89 -6.25 -34.08
C PHE A 113 3.24 -5.58 -34.37
N GLY A 114 4.34 -6.05 -33.78
CA GLY A 114 5.62 -5.33 -33.80
C GLY A 114 6.19 -5.12 -35.20
N GLY A 115 5.94 -6.05 -36.13
CA GLY A 115 6.35 -5.89 -37.53
C GLY A 115 5.57 -4.82 -38.31
N ALA A 116 4.43 -4.36 -37.79
CA ALA A 116 3.59 -3.35 -38.44
C ALA A 116 3.70 -1.95 -37.80
N ILE A 117 4.35 -1.84 -36.64
CA ILE A 117 4.46 -0.58 -35.88
C ILE A 117 5.85 0.00 -36.06
N ASP A 118 5.94 1.08 -36.83
CA ASP A 118 7.15 1.90 -36.91
C ASP A 118 7.15 2.91 -35.77
N THR A 119 8.16 2.82 -34.90
CA THR A 119 8.36 3.76 -33.79
C THR A 119 9.48 4.75 -34.06
N GLY A 120 10.16 4.67 -35.21
CA GLY A 120 11.36 5.43 -35.53
C GLY A 120 12.56 5.12 -34.61
N SER A 121 12.43 4.10 -33.77
CA SER A 121 13.44 3.65 -32.81
C SER A 121 13.78 2.17 -33.05
N GLY A 122 14.79 1.64 -32.36
CA GLY A 122 15.28 0.26 -32.52
C GLY A 122 14.25 -0.83 -32.21
N SER A 123 14.48 -1.64 -31.19
CA SER A 123 13.58 -2.77 -30.89
C SER A 123 12.25 -2.29 -30.32
N TYR A 124 11.11 -2.78 -30.85
CA TYR A 124 9.78 -2.36 -30.38
C TYR A 124 9.52 -2.71 -28.91
N ILE A 125 10.14 -3.78 -28.39
CA ILE A 125 10.04 -4.14 -26.97
C ILE A 125 10.67 -3.05 -26.07
N ASP A 126 11.79 -2.45 -26.49
CA ASP A 126 12.46 -1.38 -25.74
C ASP A 126 11.59 -0.13 -25.68
N TYR A 127 10.84 0.12 -26.76
CA TYR A 127 9.90 1.24 -26.85
C TYR A 127 8.70 1.10 -25.91
N MET A 128 8.09 -0.09 -25.86
CA MET A 128 6.81 -0.31 -25.18
C MET A 128 6.93 -0.67 -23.69
N LEU A 129 8.08 -1.22 -23.27
CA LEU A 129 8.23 -1.77 -21.92
C LEU A 129 7.83 -0.78 -20.81
N PRO A 130 8.19 0.52 -20.86
CA PRO A 130 7.72 1.49 -19.86
C PRO A 130 6.19 1.52 -19.71
N GLY A 131 5.46 1.43 -20.81
CA GLY A 131 3.99 1.36 -20.81
C GLY A 131 3.46 0.12 -20.11
N ILE A 132 4.04 -1.04 -20.43
CA ILE A 132 3.68 -2.33 -19.81
C ILE A 132 3.93 -2.31 -18.30
N LEU A 133 5.03 -1.70 -17.84
CA LEU A 133 5.31 -1.53 -16.41
C LEU A 133 4.23 -0.69 -15.71
N LEU A 134 3.74 0.37 -16.36
CA LEU A 134 2.67 1.20 -15.81
C LEU A 134 1.31 0.50 -15.80
N ILE A 135 0.99 -0.30 -16.83
CA ILE A 135 -0.20 -1.16 -16.84
C ILE A 135 -0.12 -2.18 -15.70
N THR A 136 1.05 -2.80 -15.49
CA THR A 136 1.28 -3.75 -14.39
C THR A 136 0.95 -3.13 -13.04
N ILE A 137 1.41 -1.90 -12.80
CA ILE A 137 1.10 -1.14 -11.58
C ILE A 137 -0.42 -0.92 -11.48
N ALA A 138 -1.06 -0.39 -12.53
CA ALA A 138 -2.49 -0.10 -12.54
C ALA A 138 -3.36 -1.34 -12.26
N SER A 139 -2.99 -2.49 -12.81
CA SER A 139 -3.66 -3.77 -12.54
C SER A 139 -3.50 -4.21 -11.07
N GLY A 140 -2.30 -4.10 -10.49
CA GLY A 140 -2.06 -4.47 -9.10
C GLY A 140 -2.82 -3.58 -8.11
N ILE A 141 -2.98 -2.30 -8.45
CA ILE A 141 -3.71 -1.31 -7.66
C ILE A 141 -5.20 -1.62 -7.54
N ALA A 142 -5.81 -2.22 -8.58
CA ALA A 142 -7.20 -2.68 -8.54
C ALA A 142 -7.44 -3.65 -7.37
N TYR A 143 -6.52 -4.60 -7.18
CA TYR A 143 -6.58 -5.58 -6.09
C TYR A 143 -6.40 -4.95 -4.71
N THR A 144 -5.65 -3.84 -4.60
CA THR A 144 -5.52 -3.13 -3.32
C THR A 144 -6.83 -2.49 -2.89
N ALA A 145 -7.57 -1.86 -3.81
CA ALA A 145 -8.89 -1.32 -3.50
C ALA A 145 -9.89 -2.44 -3.15
N LEU A 146 -9.88 -3.54 -3.90
CA LEU A 146 -10.75 -4.69 -3.63
C LEU A 146 -10.47 -5.29 -2.25
N ARG A 147 -9.19 -5.49 -1.90
CA ARG A 147 -8.77 -6.03 -0.59
C ARG A 147 -9.20 -5.12 0.56
N LEU A 148 -9.03 -3.80 0.42
CA LEU A 148 -9.52 -2.85 1.42
C LEU A 148 -11.05 -2.90 1.55
N PHE A 149 -11.76 -2.97 0.42
CA PHE A 149 -13.22 -3.09 0.41
C PHE A 149 -13.69 -4.37 1.12
N THR A 150 -13.08 -5.52 0.84
CA THR A 150 -13.43 -6.78 1.49
C THR A 150 -13.11 -6.76 2.98
N ASP A 151 -11.99 -6.17 3.38
CA ASP A 151 -11.62 -6.05 4.79
C ASP A 151 -12.61 -5.15 5.54
N LEU A 152 -13.08 -4.07 4.92
CA LEU A 152 -14.14 -3.21 5.46
C LEU A 152 -15.47 -3.96 5.60
N LYS A 153 -15.84 -4.81 4.63
CA LYS A 153 -17.09 -5.59 4.67
C LYS A 153 -17.05 -6.73 5.69
N SER A 154 -15.87 -7.25 6.00
CA SER A 154 -15.69 -8.34 6.96
C SER A 154 -15.80 -7.90 8.44
N GLY A 155 -16.00 -6.60 8.72
CA GLY A 155 -16.09 -6.06 10.09
C GLY A 155 -14.75 -6.00 10.83
N ILE A 156 -13.63 -6.23 10.15
CA ILE A 156 -12.29 -6.17 10.74
C ILE A 156 -12.01 -4.81 11.39
N PHE A 157 -12.52 -3.71 10.83
CA PHE A 157 -12.34 -2.36 11.39
C PHE A 157 -13.08 -2.14 12.71
N GLU A 158 -14.26 -2.73 12.90
CA GLU A 158 -14.99 -2.67 14.18
C GLU A 158 -14.22 -3.42 15.28
N ARG A 159 -13.57 -4.53 14.92
CA ARG A 159 -12.72 -5.32 15.83
C ARG A 159 -11.41 -4.61 16.19
N PHE A 160 -10.90 -3.75 15.31
CA PHE A 160 -9.72 -2.93 15.62
C PHE A 160 -10.04 -1.73 16.50
N HIS A 161 -11.32 -1.32 16.58
CA HIS A 161 -11.74 -0.22 17.45
C HIS A 161 -11.63 -0.57 18.93
N SER A 162 -11.71 -1.87 19.27
CA SER A 162 -11.46 -2.39 20.61
C SER A 162 -10.00 -2.78 20.87
N MET A 163 -9.09 -2.55 19.91
CA MET A 163 -7.65 -2.85 20.03
C MET A 163 -6.82 -1.56 20.05
N PRO A 164 -5.66 -1.52 20.74
CA PRO A 164 -4.79 -0.35 20.79
C PRO A 164 -3.96 -0.17 19.50
N ILE A 165 -4.62 -0.12 18.34
CA ILE A 165 -3.99 0.08 17.03
C ILE A 165 -4.26 1.50 16.54
N THR A 166 -3.22 2.19 16.08
CA THR A 166 -3.40 3.51 15.46
C THR A 166 -4.23 3.38 14.18
N ARG A 167 -5.29 4.19 14.06
CA ARG A 167 -6.24 4.10 12.94
C ARG A 167 -5.55 4.18 11.57
N SER A 168 -4.44 4.91 11.45
CA SER A 168 -3.64 5.03 10.22
C SER A 168 -2.84 3.77 9.86
N ALA A 169 -2.54 2.89 10.83
CA ALA A 169 -1.76 1.68 10.59
C ALA A 169 -2.44 0.73 9.60
N VAL A 170 -3.78 0.69 9.60
CA VAL A 170 -4.53 -0.19 8.68
C VAL A 170 -4.35 0.27 7.23
N LEU A 171 -4.49 1.58 6.96
CA LEU A 171 -4.26 2.13 5.62
C LEU A 171 -2.81 1.88 5.16
N TRP A 172 -1.85 2.13 6.04
CA TRP A 172 -0.43 1.89 5.74
C TRP A 172 -0.08 0.42 5.50
N ALA A 173 -0.78 -0.52 6.15
CA ALA A 173 -0.63 -1.95 5.86
C ALA A 173 -1.04 -2.29 4.42
N HIS A 174 -2.14 -1.72 3.92
CA HIS A 174 -2.53 -1.86 2.51
C HIS A 174 -1.56 -1.17 1.57
N VAL A 175 -1.07 0.03 1.92
CA VAL A 175 -0.07 0.76 1.13
C VAL A 175 1.18 -0.07 0.94
N LEU A 176 1.76 -0.56 2.03
CA LEU A 176 2.98 -1.35 1.98
C LEU A 176 2.77 -2.68 1.25
N THR A 177 1.62 -3.31 1.46
CA THR A 177 1.24 -4.52 0.73
C THR A 177 1.22 -4.29 -0.77
N SER A 178 0.60 -3.18 -1.19
CA SER A 178 0.54 -2.77 -2.59
C SER A 178 1.92 -2.52 -3.18
N LEU A 179 2.79 -1.78 -2.45
CA LEU A 179 4.14 -1.47 -2.91
C LEU A 179 4.99 -2.72 -3.11
N VAL A 180 4.98 -3.65 -2.14
CA VAL A 180 5.75 -4.89 -2.22
C VAL A 180 5.23 -5.78 -3.35
N ALA A 181 3.91 -5.98 -3.44
CA ALA A 181 3.32 -6.81 -4.48
C ALA A 181 3.61 -6.27 -5.89
N ASN A 182 3.44 -4.95 -6.10
CA ASN A 182 3.75 -4.33 -7.39
C ASN A 182 5.25 -4.36 -7.72
N LEU A 183 6.13 -4.17 -6.73
CA LEU A 183 7.57 -4.29 -6.97
C LEU A 183 7.95 -5.70 -7.45
N ILE A 184 7.37 -6.74 -6.83
CA ILE A 184 7.59 -8.13 -7.28
C ILE A 184 7.04 -8.32 -8.70
N SER A 185 5.81 -7.85 -8.99
CA SER A 185 5.23 -7.94 -10.34
C SER A 185 6.09 -7.23 -11.39
N LEU A 186 6.62 -6.04 -11.09
CA LEU A 186 7.52 -5.29 -11.97
C LEU A 186 8.81 -6.06 -12.24
N VAL A 187 9.43 -6.67 -11.22
CA VAL A 187 10.63 -7.51 -11.38
C VAL A 187 10.33 -8.69 -12.31
N ILE A 188 9.19 -9.36 -12.15
CA ILE A 188 8.79 -10.47 -13.02
C ILE A 188 8.59 -9.98 -14.46
N VAL A 189 7.88 -8.87 -14.67
CA VAL A 189 7.63 -8.31 -16.02
C VAL A 189 8.94 -7.90 -16.70
N VAL A 190 9.86 -7.26 -15.99
CA VAL A 190 11.20 -6.95 -16.52
C VAL A 190 11.97 -8.23 -16.85
N GLY A 191 11.90 -9.25 -15.99
CA GLY A 191 12.50 -10.56 -16.24
C GLY A 191 11.97 -11.21 -17.53
N VAL A 192 10.66 -11.18 -17.74
CA VAL A 192 10.04 -11.67 -18.99
C VAL A 192 10.49 -10.83 -20.19
N ALA A 193 10.52 -9.51 -20.06
CA ALA A 193 10.98 -8.63 -21.13
C ALA A 193 12.44 -8.94 -21.52
N LEU A 194 13.33 -9.18 -20.55
CA LEU A 194 14.72 -9.58 -20.79
C LEU A 194 14.83 -10.89 -21.59
N VAL A 195 13.99 -11.88 -21.26
CA VAL A 195 13.89 -13.15 -22.00
C VAL A 195 13.39 -12.92 -23.42
N MET A 196 12.44 -12.00 -23.60
CA MET A 196 11.89 -11.63 -24.92
C MET A 196 12.84 -10.75 -25.76
N GLY A 197 14.00 -10.38 -25.23
CA GLY A 197 15.03 -9.65 -25.98
C GLY A 197 15.16 -8.17 -25.63
N PHE A 198 14.48 -7.67 -24.60
CA PHE A 198 14.71 -6.31 -24.08
C PHE A 198 16.17 -6.14 -23.67
N ARG A 199 16.79 -5.05 -24.11
CA ARG A 199 18.16 -4.69 -23.72
C ARG A 199 18.20 -3.21 -23.37
N SER A 200 18.88 -2.88 -22.27
CA SER A 200 19.01 -1.51 -21.80
C SER A 200 20.47 -1.12 -21.64
N GLY A 201 20.79 0.12 -22.02
CA GLY A 201 22.07 0.76 -21.69
C GLY A 201 22.09 1.37 -20.28
N ALA A 202 20.99 1.31 -19.52
CA ALA A 202 20.88 1.94 -18.21
C ALA A 202 21.90 1.37 -17.21
N GLY A 203 22.70 2.26 -16.61
CA GLY A 203 23.57 1.92 -15.49
C GLY A 203 22.79 1.77 -14.16
N PRO A 204 23.47 1.38 -13.06
CA PRO A 204 22.82 1.16 -11.77
C PRO A 204 22.03 2.38 -11.26
N LEU A 205 22.57 3.59 -11.43
CA LEU A 205 21.90 4.83 -11.00
C LEU A 205 20.62 5.11 -11.80
N ALA A 206 20.61 4.80 -13.10
CA ALA A 206 19.42 4.93 -13.94
C ALA A 206 18.34 3.93 -13.50
N TRP A 207 18.71 2.69 -13.19
CA TRP A 207 17.78 1.69 -12.62
C TRP A 207 17.23 2.10 -11.24
N LEU A 208 18.04 2.74 -10.40
CA LEU A 208 17.55 3.34 -9.14
C LEU A 208 16.53 4.45 -9.40
N ALA A 209 16.78 5.33 -10.37
CA ALA A 209 15.84 6.39 -10.75
C ALA A 209 14.52 5.81 -11.31
N ILE A 210 14.60 4.80 -12.19
CA ILE A 210 13.44 4.08 -12.74
C ILE A 210 12.63 3.43 -11.61
N THR A 211 13.31 2.75 -10.69
CA THR A 211 12.64 2.13 -9.54
C THR A 211 11.99 3.19 -8.65
N GLY A 212 12.67 4.31 -8.41
CA GLY A 212 12.15 5.42 -7.61
C GLY A 212 10.87 6.02 -8.19
N ILE A 213 10.84 6.33 -9.49
CA ILE A 213 9.66 6.89 -10.14
C ILE A 213 8.50 5.89 -10.21
N LEU A 214 8.78 4.60 -10.45
CA LEU A 214 7.75 3.55 -10.45
C LEU A 214 7.16 3.33 -9.05
N LEU A 215 7.99 3.37 -8.00
CA LEU A 215 7.52 3.29 -6.61
C LEU A 215 6.69 4.51 -6.23
N LEU A 216 7.11 5.72 -6.63
CA LEU A 216 6.36 6.95 -6.39
C LEU A 216 5.00 6.92 -7.10
N PHE A 217 4.97 6.47 -8.36
CA PHE A 217 3.73 6.29 -9.12
C PHE A 217 2.81 5.23 -8.47
N THR A 218 3.38 4.10 -8.06
CA THR A 218 2.66 3.04 -7.33
C THR A 218 2.07 3.57 -6.02
N LEU A 219 2.84 4.35 -5.26
CA LEU A 219 2.40 4.97 -4.02
C LEU A 219 1.23 5.93 -4.28
N ALA A 220 1.37 6.83 -5.24
CA ALA A 220 0.35 7.81 -5.61
C ALA A 220 -0.98 7.14 -5.98
N LEU A 221 -0.94 6.16 -6.89
CA LEU A 221 -2.14 5.46 -7.30
C LEU A 221 -2.68 4.51 -6.22
N THR A 222 -1.84 3.97 -5.35
CA THR A 222 -2.31 3.18 -4.21
C THR A 222 -3.19 4.03 -3.30
N TRP A 223 -2.82 5.29 -3.03
CA TRP A 223 -3.66 6.21 -2.27
C TRP A 223 -4.99 6.52 -2.97
N VAL A 224 -4.99 6.61 -4.31
CA VAL A 224 -6.25 6.68 -5.10
C VAL A 224 -7.10 5.43 -4.89
N ALA A 225 -6.47 4.25 -4.89
CA ALA A 225 -7.12 2.97 -4.63
C ALA A 225 -7.78 2.91 -3.25
N LEU A 226 -7.14 3.49 -2.22
CA LEU A 226 -7.73 3.52 -0.89
C LEU A 226 -9.03 4.33 -0.87
N ILE A 227 -9.11 5.44 -1.62
CA ILE A 227 -10.36 6.20 -1.76
C ILE A 227 -11.44 5.30 -2.36
N ALA A 228 -11.13 4.60 -3.45
CA ALA A 228 -12.07 3.68 -4.10
C ALA A 228 -12.51 2.56 -3.14
N GLY A 229 -11.58 1.89 -2.47
CA GLY A 229 -11.89 0.83 -1.50
C GLY A 229 -12.71 1.31 -0.31
N LEU A 230 -12.46 2.53 0.19
CA LEU A 230 -13.21 3.15 1.28
C LEU A 230 -14.62 3.58 0.88
N THR A 231 -14.83 3.99 -0.37
CA THR A 231 -16.11 4.59 -0.83
C THR A 231 -16.98 3.64 -1.65
N ALA A 232 -16.41 2.53 -2.14
CA ALA A 232 -17.13 1.55 -2.93
C ALA A 232 -18.30 0.93 -2.17
N LYS A 233 -19.41 0.72 -2.89
CA LYS A 233 -20.61 0.05 -2.38
C LYS A 233 -20.60 -1.45 -2.67
N THR A 234 -19.94 -1.85 -3.76
CA THR A 234 -19.84 -3.24 -4.25
C THR A 234 -18.38 -3.58 -4.56
N ALA A 235 -18.06 -4.88 -4.58
CA ALA A 235 -16.73 -5.38 -4.94
C ALA A 235 -16.35 -4.98 -6.37
N GLU A 236 -17.29 -5.07 -7.31
CA GLU A 236 -17.11 -4.65 -8.71
C GLU A 236 -16.82 -3.16 -8.80
N GLY A 237 -17.54 -2.31 -8.06
CA GLY A 237 -17.27 -0.87 -8.01
C GLY A 237 -15.89 -0.55 -7.41
N GLY A 238 -15.44 -1.34 -6.43
CA GLY A 238 -14.12 -1.23 -5.82
C GLY A 238 -12.98 -1.60 -6.76
N GLY A 239 -13.21 -2.48 -7.74
CA GLY A 239 -12.23 -2.82 -8.78
C GLY A 239 -12.31 -1.92 -10.01
N ALA A 240 -13.51 -1.58 -10.47
CA ALA A 240 -13.73 -0.91 -11.76
C ALA A 240 -13.11 0.50 -11.87
N PHE A 241 -12.84 1.18 -10.75
CA PHE A 241 -12.16 2.47 -10.74
C PHE A 241 -10.76 2.40 -11.40
N SER A 242 -10.13 1.22 -11.46
CA SER A 242 -8.82 1.04 -12.04
C SER A 242 -8.86 0.93 -13.57
N TYR A 243 -10.01 0.70 -14.20
CA TYR A 243 -10.08 0.55 -15.66
C TYR A 243 -9.58 1.79 -16.40
N PRO A 244 -9.98 3.03 -16.06
CA PRO A 244 -9.37 4.22 -16.64
C PRO A 244 -7.85 4.27 -16.47
N LEU A 245 -7.32 3.80 -15.33
CA LEU A 245 -5.87 3.78 -15.07
C LEU A 245 -5.13 2.75 -15.94
N ILE A 246 -5.75 1.59 -16.19
CA ILE A 246 -5.22 0.54 -17.07
C ILE A 246 -5.23 0.98 -18.54
N PHE A 247 -6.25 1.73 -18.96
CA PHE A 247 -6.35 2.25 -20.33
C PHE A 247 -5.52 3.51 -20.58
N LEU A 248 -5.16 4.27 -19.55
CA LEU A 248 -4.44 5.54 -19.68
C LEU A 248 -3.11 5.42 -20.46
N PRO A 249 -2.29 4.37 -20.30
CA PRO A 249 -1.10 4.16 -21.13
C PRO A 249 -1.38 4.00 -22.63
N PHE A 250 -2.55 3.53 -23.04
CA PHE A 250 -2.88 3.45 -24.47
C PHE A 250 -3.12 4.82 -25.11
N LEU A 251 -3.56 5.81 -24.31
CA LEU A 251 -3.70 7.21 -24.72
C LEU A 251 -2.47 8.02 -24.29
N SER A 252 -1.28 7.47 -24.55
CA SER A 252 0.01 8.05 -24.17
C SER A 252 1.08 7.72 -25.21
N SER A 253 2.31 8.21 -25.01
CA SER A 253 3.47 7.82 -25.83
C SER A 253 3.94 6.36 -25.64
N ALA A 254 3.28 5.56 -24.79
CA ALA A 254 3.72 4.21 -24.41
C ALA A 254 3.87 3.23 -25.58
N PHE A 255 2.88 3.18 -26.48
CA PHE A 255 2.80 2.14 -27.50
C PHE A 255 3.02 2.65 -28.91
N VAL A 256 2.75 3.94 -29.14
CA VAL A 256 2.87 4.62 -30.44
C VAL A 256 3.28 6.09 -30.20
N PRO A 257 4.09 6.71 -31.08
CA PRO A 257 4.44 8.13 -30.98
C PRO A 257 3.21 9.06 -30.96
N THR A 258 3.17 10.06 -30.07
CA THR A 258 2.06 11.03 -29.99
C THR A 258 1.90 11.84 -31.29
N ALA A 259 3.02 12.17 -31.94
CA ALA A 259 3.30 11.83 -33.35
C ALA A 259 2.08 11.72 -34.29
N THR A 260 1.51 10.52 -34.22
CA THR A 260 0.56 9.96 -35.17
C THR A 260 -0.88 10.13 -34.72
N MET A 261 -1.11 10.71 -33.54
CA MET A 261 -2.44 10.86 -32.95
C MET A 261 -3.19 12.09 -33.52
N PRO A 262 -4.53 12.01 -33.69
CA PRO A 262 -5.35 13.17 -34.04
C PRO A 262 -5.25 14.29 -32.99
N GLY A 263 -5.41 15.55 -33.41
CA GLY A 263 -5.16 16.74 -32.58
C GLY A 263 -5.64 16.69 -31.12
N PRO A 264 -6.94 16.41 -30.84
CA PRO A 264 -7.44 16.35 -29.47
C PRO A 264 -6.83 15.20 -28.65
N VAL A 265 -6.63 14.04 -29.26
CA VAL A 265 -6.06 12.85 -28.60
C VAL A 265 -4.59 13.09 -28.28
N ARG A 266 -3.86 13.69 -29.24
CA ARG A 266 -2.47 14.08 -29.09
C ARG A 266 -2.27 15.05 -27.94
N TRP A 267 -3.09 16.10 -27.89
CA TRP A 267 -3.02 17.09 -26.82
C TRP A 267 -3.20 16.44 -25.45
N PHE A 268 -4.20 15.57 -25.29
CA PHE A 268 -4.40 14.83 -24.05
C PHE A 268 -3.20 13.94 -23.73
N ALA A 269 -2.71 13.17 -24.71
CA ALA A 269 -1.58 12.29 -24.54
C ALA A 269 -0.33 13.06 -24.09
N GLU A 270 -0.09 14.27 -24.60
CA GLU A 270 1.10 15.06 -24.27
C GLU A 270 1.03 15.75 -22.89
N HIS A 271 -0.15 15.89 -22.27
CA HIS A 271 -0.35 16.64 -21.01
C HIS A 271 -0.75 15.78 -19.81
N GLN A 272 -0.65 14.46 -19.91
CA GLN A 272 -1.06 13.51 -18.88
C GLN A 272 0.16 12.78 -18.26
N PRO A 273 0.07 12.30 -17.00
CA PRO A 273 1.23 11.83 -16.23
C PRO A 273 2.00 10.66 -16.84
N VAL A 274 1.28 9.71 -17.46
CA VAL A 274 1.85 8.49 -18.03
C VAL A 274 2.85 8.80 -19.13
N THR A 275 2.57 9.78 -20.00
CA THR A 275 3.48 10.14 -21.08
C THR A 275 4.84 10.62 -20.57
N SER A 276 4.85 11.52 -19.58
CA SER A 276 6.11 11.99 -18.99
C SER A 276 6.86 10.89 -18.24
N ILE A 277 6.15 9.99 -17.54
CA ILE A 277 6.78 8.82 -16.88
C ILE A 277 7.39 7.87 -17.92
N VAL A 278 6.64 7.54 -18.97
CA VAL A 278 7.08 6.67 -20.07
C VAL A 278 8.29 7.26 -20.76
N ASN A 279 8.25 8.54 -21.14
CA ASN A 279 9.36 9.22 -21.79
C ASN A 279 10.60 9.24 -20.89
N THR A 280 10.44 9.50 -19.59
CA THR A 280 11.53 9.47 -18.60
C THR A 280 12.19 8.10 -18.53
N ILE A 281 11.40 7.03 -18.35
CA ILE A 281 11.92 5.67 -18.25
C ILE A 281 12.58 5.26 -19.57
N ARG A 282 11.96 5.58 -20.71
CA ARG A 282 12.51 5.28 -22.04
C ARG A 282 13.87 5.97 -22.25
N ALA A 283 13.97 7.26 -21.93
CA ALA A 283 15.23 7.99 -22.02
C ALA A 283 16.32 7.38 -21.13
N LEU A 284 15.97 6.97 -19.91
CA LEU A 284 16.90 6.28 -19.00
C LEU A 284 17.34 4.92 -19.57
N PHE A 285 16.44 4.15 -20.16
CA PHE A 285 16.78 2.86 -20.78
C PHE A 285 17.76 2.99 -21.94
N THR A 286 17.64 4.06 -22.72
CA THR A 286 18.47 4.32 -23.91
C THR A 286 19.65 5.25 -23.65
N GLN A 287 19.89 5.65 -22.39
CA GLN A 287 20.88 6.67 -22.01
C GLN A 287 20.71 8.02 -22.72
N ALA A 288 19.50 8.34 -23.16
CA ALA A 288 19.20 9.64 -23.73
C ALA A 288 19.03 10.70 -22.62
N PRO A 289 19.24 12.00 -22.93
CA PRO A 289 18.92 13.06 -21.99
C PRO A 289 17.44 13.03 -21.59
N VAL A 290 17.18 12.93 -20.29
CA VAL A 290 15.82 12.82 -19.74
C VAL A 290 15.00 14.13 -19.90
N GLY A 291 15.69 15.27 -20.05
CA GLY A 291 15.04 16.56 -20.26
C GLY A 291 14.15 16.99 -19.09
N THR A 292 13.04 17.64 -19.40
CA THR A 292 12.07 18.15 -18.42
C THR A 292 11.02 17.12 -18.01
N ASP A 293 10.88 16.01 -18.74
CA ASP A 293 9.85 14.99 -18.50
C ASP A 293 9.91 14.40 -17.09
N ILE A 294 11.12 14.23 -16.52
CA ILE A 294 11.26 13.74 -15.15
C ILE A 294 10.62 14.67 -14.13
N TRP A 295 10.79 15.99 -14.29
CA TRP A 295 10.21 16.96 -13.37
C TRP A 295 8.69 17.03 -13.49
N ILE A 296 8.18 16.94 -14.72
CA ILE A 296 6.74 16.87 -14.99
C ILE A 296 6.15 15.61 -14.36
N ALA A 297 6.81 14.46 -14.53
CA ALA A 297 6.39 13.20 -13.97
C ALA A 297 6.41 13.22 -12.42
N LEU A 298 7.47 13.76 -11.81
CA LEU A 298 7.55 13.92 -10.35
C LEU A 298 6.46 14.86 -9.82
N ALA A 299 6.21 15.98 -10.50
CA ALA A 299 5.17 16.93 -10.13
C ALA A 299 3.78 16.28 -10.18
N TRP A 300 3.49 15.50 -11.22
CA TRP A 300 2.25 14.73 -11.33
C TRP A 300 2.11 13.70 -10.21
N CYS A 301 3.13 12.87 -9.98
CA CYS A 301 3.03 11.84 -8.95
C CYS A 301 2.90 12.45 -7.55
N ALA A 302 3.65 13.52 -7.25
CA ALA A 302 3.54 14.23 -5.98
C ALA A 302 2.16 14.91 -5.81
N GLY A 303 1.66 15.57 -6.85
CA GLY A 303 0.34 16.20 -6.84
C GLY A 303 -0.78 15.19 -6.61
N ILE A 304 -0.78 14.08 -7.37
CA ILE A 304 -1.74 12.98 -7.20
C ILE A 304 -1.63 12.39 -5.79
N LEU A 305 -0.41 12.15 -5.30
CA LEU A 305 -0.19 11.59 -3.97
C LEU A 305 -0.75 12.49 -2.87
N VAL A 306 -0.44 13.79 -2.88
CA VAL A 306 -0.92 14.75 -1.87
C VAL A 306 -2.44 14.82 -1.88
N VAL A 307 -3.04 14.98 -3.06
CA VAL A 307 -4.49 15.05 -3.21
C VAL A 307 -5.14 13.75 -2.71
N ALA A 308 -4.67 12.60 -3.20
CA ALA A 308 -5.22 11.30 -2.84
C ALA A 308 -5.06 11.00 -1.34
N TYR A 309 -3.93 11.35 -0.75
CA TYR A 309 -3.69 11.20 0.69
C TYR A 309 -4.69 12.00 1.53
N VAL A 310 -4.92 13.27 1.19
CA VAL A 310 -5.88 14.13 1.89
C VAL A 310 -7.29 13.57 1.77
N PHE A 311 -7.73 13.18 0.57
CA PHE A 311 -9.07 12.64 0.38
C PHE A 311 -9.27 11.25 1.01
N ALA A 312 -8.27 10.35 0.93
CA ALA A 312 -8.33 9.04 1.56
C ALA A 312 -8.40 9.15 3.07
N THR A 313 -7.58 10.00 3.68
CA THR A 313 -7.59 10.21 5.13
C THR A 313 -8.89 10.86 5.60
N ALA A 314 -9.45 11.81 4.84
CA ALA A 314 -10.76 12.40 5.13
C ALA A 314 -11.90 11.36 5.01
N ALA A 315 -11.92 10.55 3.94
CA ALA A 315 -12.90 9.49 3.74
C ALA A 315 -12.82 8.43 4.85
N TYR A 316 -11.60 8.08 5.27
CA TYR A 316 -11.37 7.13 6.34
C TYR A 316 -11.86 7.65 7.69
N ARG A 317 -11.56 8.91 8.05
CA ARG A 317 -12.07 9.51 9.29
C ARG A 317 -13.60 9.49 9.35
N ARG A 318 -14.28 9.86 8.27
CA ARG A 318 -15.75 9.84 8.20
C ARG A 318 -16.37 8.45 8.37
N LYS A 319 -15.61 7.39 8.08
CA LYS A 319 -16.10 6.00 8.15
C LYS A 319 -15.84 5.35 9.52
N VAL A 320 -14.91 5.91 10.30
CA VAL A 320 -14.50 5.42 11.63
C VAL A 320 -14.98 6.33 12.76
N SER A 321 -15.54 7.49 12.43
CA SER A 321 -16.32 8.37 13.32
C SER A 321 -17.76 7.90 13.38
#